data_AF-A0A4Q3L7V2-F1
#
_entry.id   AF-A0A4Q3L7V2-F1
#
_cell.length_a   1.000
_cell.length_b   1.000
_cell.length_c   1.000
_cell.angle_alpha   90.00
_cell.angle_beta   90.00
_cell.angle_gamma   90.00
#
_symmetry.space_group_name_H-M   'P 1'
#
loop_
_entity.id
_entity.type
_entity.pdbx_description
1 polymer ?
#
loop_
_entity_poly.entity_id
_entity_poly.type
_entity_poly.pdbx_seq_one_letter_code
_entity_poly.pdbx_strand_id
1 'polypeptide(L)'
;MAKSASLDLTGFTAAQRAALTPILKSQNLQAARQRQLEAQHKEAVAKSAALQDKLDRKEFVAKAAEFPHLGTPEVLGEQMHKLHKSDPEGFETWMEVLKSANMASDNSPLFEERGSKLSKSAGAADAIEAAVASIVQKSAGMTKEQATRQFLGTQEGRKLYSQDRREAEIRKKSV
;
A
#
# COMPACT_ATOMS: atom_id res chain seq x y z
N MET A 1 32.92 26.69 12.85
CA MET A 1 33.34 27.35 14.11
C MET A 1 34.02 28.67 13.77
N ALA A 2 33.39 29.81 14.07
CA ALA A 2 34.04 31.11 13.87
C ALA A 2 34.91 31.41 15.11
N LYS A 3 36.24 31.32 14.95
CA LYS A 3 37.20 31.80 15.95
C LYS A 3 36.92 33.28 16.19
N SER A 4 36.50 33.64 17.40
CA SER A 4 36.54 35.02 17.87
C SER A 4 37.99 35.44 17.92
N ALA A 5 38.44 36.16 16.89
CA ALA A 5 39.72 36.85 16.93
C ALA A 5 39.64 37.87 18.07
N SER A 6 40.39 37.62 19.14
CA SER A 6 40.63 38.61 20.19
C SER A 6 41.35 39.79 19.52
N LEU A 7 40.61 40.85 19.22
CA LEU A 7 41.20 42.09 18.73
C LEU A 7 42.19 42.60 19.78
N ASP A 8 43.47 42.68 19.41
CA ASP A 8 44.50 43.26 20.24
C ASP A 8 44.30 44.78 20.30
N LEU A 9 43.90 45.28 21.48
CA LEU A 9 43.62 46.69 21.72
C LEU A 9 44.78 47.43 22.40
N THR A 10 45.96 46.80 22.50
CA THR A 10 47.13 47.37 23.20
C THR A 10 47.66 48.66 22.53
N GLY A 11 47.45 48.83 21.22
CA GLY A 11 47.82 50.03 20.48
C GLY A 11 46.86 51.23 20.61
N PHE A 12 45.72 51.08 21.30
CA PHE A 12 44.72 52.14 21.45
C PHE A 12 44.85 52.88 22.80
N THR A 13 44.59 54.19 22.80
CA THR A 13 44.53 54.97 24.04
C THR A 13 43.35 54.52 24.92
N ALA A 14 43.41 54.82 26.23
CA ALA A 14 42.34 54.45 27.17
C ALA A 14 40.97 55.02 26.75
N ALA A 15 40.94 56.26 26.23
CA ALA A 15 39.73 56.90 25.72
C ALA A 15 39.18 56.20 24.46
N GLN A 16 40.05 55.79 23.54
CA GLN A 16 39.65 55.04 22.33
C GLN A 16 39.11 53.65 22.68
N ARG A 17 39.73 52.95 23.64
CA ARG A 17 39.23 51.67 24.15
C ARG A 17 37.86 51.80 24.81
N ALA A 18 37.65 52.84 25.61
CA ALA A 18 36.35 53.12 26.23
C ALA A 18 35.26 53.38 25.18
N ALA A 19 35.59 54.08 24.09
CA ALA A 19 34.66 54.34 22.98
C ALA A 19 34.32 53.09 22.14
N LEU A 20 35.29 52.18 21.94
CA LEU A 20 35.12 50.97 21.13
C LEU A 20 34.43 49.81 21.88
N THR A 21 34.56 49.75 23.20
CA THR A 21 33.97 48.70 24.04
C THR A 21 32.46 48.51 23.83
N PRO A 22 31.59 49.55 23.86
CA PRO A 22 30.16 49.38 23.62
C PRO A 22 29.84 48.91 22.20
N ILE A 23 30.62 49.32 21.20
CA ILE A 23 30.46 48.92 19.79
C ILE A 23 30.80 47.44 19.61
N LEU A 24 31.91 46.97 20.20
CA LEU A 24 32.29 45.55 20.16
C LEU A 24 31.26 44.69 20.90
N LYS A 25 30.75 45.17 22.04
CA LYS A 25 29.68 44.49 22.79
C LYS A 25 28.39 44.38 21.98
N SER A 26 27.97 45.45 21.29
CA SER A 26 26.77 45.44 20.46
C SER A 26 26.92 44.54 19.23
N GLN A 27 28.08 44.53 18.57
CA GLN A 27 28.36 43.62 17.46
C GLN A 27 28.35 42.15 17.89
N ASN A 28 28.96 41.83 19.04
CA ASN A 28 28.93 40.47 19.58
C ASN A 28 27.50 40.01 19.92
N LEU A 29 26.67 40.90 20.49
CA LEU A 29 25.25 40.65 20.75
C LEU A 29 24.46 40.42 19.46
N GLN A 30 24.70 41.22 18.42
CA GLN A 30 24.06 41.05 17.12
C GLN A 30 24.48 39.72 16.46
N ALA A 31 25.76 39.38 16.49
CA ALA A 31 26.26 38.11 15.97
C ALA A 31 25.68 36.90 16.73
N ALA A 32 25.54 36.99 18.06
CA ALA A 32 24.89 35.96 18.86
C ALA A 32 23.41 35.80 18.50
N ARG A 33 22.68 36.92 18.35
CA ARG A 33 21.28 36.93 17.96
C ARG A 33 21.07 36.38 16.55
N GLN A 34 21.94 36.72 15.61
CA GLN A 34 21.90 36.22 14.24
C GLN A 34 22.10 34.70 14.20
N ARG A 35 23.09 34.18 14.95
CA ARG A 35 23.30 32.73 15.07
C ARG A 35 22.10 32.02 15.69
N GLN A 36 21.46 32.63 16.68
CA GLN A 36 20.25 32.08 17.30
C GLN A 36 19.08 32.05 16.31
N LEU A 37 18.87 33.11 15.54
CA LEU A 37 17.85 33.16 14.50
C LEU A 37 18.10 32.12 13.40
N GLU A 38 19.35 31.97 12.96
CA GLU A 38 19.72 30.94 11.97
C GLU A 38 19.49 29.52 12.50
N ALA A 39 19.79 29.27 13.78
CA ALA A 39 19.51 27.98 14.42
C ALA A 39 18.01 27.70 14.49
N GLN A 40 17.21 28.68 14.95
CA GLN A 40 15.75 28.57 15.00
C GLN A 40 15.14 28.38 13.61
N HIS A 41 15.64 29.09 12.60
CA HIS A 41 15.18 28.94 11.23
C HIS A 41 15.47 27.54 10.69
N LYS A 42 16.68 27.02 10.90
CA LYS A 42 17.03 25.65 10.49
C LYS A 42 16.15 24.61 11.20
N GLU A 43 15.88 24.79 12.48
CA GLU A 43 14.99 23.89 13.23
C GLU A 43 13.55 23.96 12.71
N ALA A 44 13.03 25.16 12.42
CA ALA A 44 11.70 25.35 11.86
C ALA A 44 11.55 24.71 10.47
N VAL A 45 12.55 24.90 9.59
CA VAL A 45 12.58 24.27 8.25
C VAL A 45 12.62 22.75 8.37
N ALA A 46 13.45 22.21 9.26
CA ALA A 46 13.53 20.76 9.48
C ALA A 46 12.20 20.18 9.99
N LYS A 47 11.53 20.86 10.93
CA LYS A 47 10.21 20.46 11.43
C LYS A 47 9.14 20.53 10.34
N SER A 48 9.15 21.58 9.52
CA SER A 48 8.21 21.74 8.41
C SER A 48 8.38 20.61 7.38
N ALA A 49 9.61 20.33 6.97
CA ALA A 49 9.91 19.26 6.02
C ALA A 49 9.47 17.89 6.57
N ALA A 50 9.70 17.61 7.86
CA ALA A 50 9.27 16.38 8.50
C ALA A 50 7.73 16.25 8.62
N LEU A 51 7.01 17.37 8.73
CA LEU A 51 5.54 17.36 8.73
C LEU A 51 4.99 17.13 7.33
N GLN A 52 5.55 17.75 6.31
CA GLN A 52 5.18 17.52 4.91
C GLN A 52 5.40 16.04 4.54
N ASP A 53 6.57 15.48 4.83
CA ASP A 53 6.87 14.07 4.53
C ASP A 53 5.88 13.09 5.22
N LYS A 54 5.38 13.45 6.40
CA LYS A 54 4.33 12.68 7.09
C LYS A 54 2.96 12.80 6.43
N LEU A 55 2.61 13.98 5.94
CA LEU A 55 1.34 14.20 5.23
C LEU A 55 1.38 13.49 3.89
N ASP A 56 2.45 13.67 3.13
CA ASP A 56 2.67 13.02 1.84
C ASP A 56 2.57 11.50 1.99
N ARG A 57 3.26 10.93 3.00
CA ARG A 57 3.15 9.49 3.29
C ARG A 57 1.72 9.03 3.55
N LYS A 58 0.90 9.82 4.27
CA LYS A 58 -0.51 9.46 4.50
C LYS A 58 -1.33 9.50 3.21
N GLU A 59 -1.07 10.46 2.34
CA GLU A 59 -1.71 10.54 1.02
C GLU A 59 -1.37 9.34 0.15
N PHE A 60 -0.11 8.90 0.14
CA PHE A 60 0.29 7.68 -0.58
C PHE A 60 -0.29 6.40 0.01
N VAL A 61 -0.45 6.31 1.33
CA VAL A 61 -1.16 5.18 1.96
C VAL A 61 -2.64 5.19 1.59
N ALA A 62 -3.28 6.36 1.51
CA ALA A 62 -4.66 6.47 1.06
C ALA A 62 -4.80 6.05 -0.41
N LYS A 63 -3.91 6.50 -1.30
CA LYS A 63 -3.86 6.06 -2.71
C LYS A 63 -3.60 4.55 -2.83
N ALA A 64 -2.75 3.99 -1.99
CA ALA A 64 -2.48 2.55 -1.97
C ALA A 64 -3.72 1.73 -1.57
N ALA A 65 -4.63 2.29 -0.78
CA ALA A 65 -5.88 1.62 -0.41
C ALA A 65 -6.85 1.43 -1.60
N GLU A 66 -6.65 2.15 -2.70
CA GLU A 66 -7.39 1.95 -3.96
C GLU A 66 -6.99 0.65 -4.68
N PHE A 67 -5.90 -0.01 -4.24
CA PHE A 67 -5.36 -1.23 -4.84
C PHE A 67 -5.46 -2.43 -3.87
N PRO A 68 -6.67 -2.93 -3.55
CA PRO A 68 -6.86 -3.94 -2.52
C PRO A 68 -6.20 -5.29 -2.84
N HIS A 69 -5.91 -5.57 -4.11
CA HIS A 69 -5.32 -6.84 -4.53
C HIS A 69 -3.79 -6.85 -4.51
N LEU A 70 -3.14 -5.70 -4.28
CA LEU A 70 -1.70 -5.53 -4.42
C LEU A 70 -0.94 -5.52 -3.08
N GLY A 71 -1.63 -5.79 -1.97
CA GLY A 71 -1.06 -5.94 -0.64
C GLY A 71 -1.64 -4.97 0.39
N THR A 72 -0.96 -4.79 1.52
CA THR A 72 -1.39 -3.87 2.58
C THR A 72 -1.12 -2.41 2.18
N PRO A 73 -2.09 -1.49 2.36
CA PRO A 73 -1.94 -0.08 2.01
C PRO A 73 -0.73 0.62 2.65
N GLU A 74 -0.34 0.21 3.86
CA GLU A 74 0.78 0.81 4.59
C GLU A 74 2.13 0.53 3.93
N VAL A 75 2.35 -0.72 3.49
CA VAL A 75 3.59 -1.14 2.83
C VAL A 75 3.64 -0.61 1.41
N LEU A 76 2.55 -0.72 0.66
CA LEU A 76 2.47 -0.24 -0.72
C LEU A 76 2.58 1.30 -0.76
N GLY A 77 1.88 2.01 0.13
CA GLY A 77 1.96 3.47 0.25
C GLY A 77 3.34 3.97 0.65
N GLU A 78 4.07 3.26 1.52
CA GLU A 78 5.47 3.61 1.82
C GLU A 78 6.38 3.47 0.60
N GLN A 79 6.21 2.42 -0.21
CA GLN A 79 7.00 2.24 -1.43
C GLN A 79 6.63 3.28 -2.50
N MET A 80 5.34 3.60 -2.65
CA MET A 80 4.88 4.65 -3.54
C MET A 80 5.46 6.02 -3.18
N HIS A 81 5.47 6.36 -1.89
CA HIS A 81 6.08 7.60 -1.40
C HIS A 81 7.60 7.65 -1.67
N LYS A 82 8.32 6.54 -1.43
CA LYS A 82 9.76 6.44 -1.73
C LYS A 82 10.03 6.61 -3.22
N LEU A 83 9.26 5.93 -4.07
CA LEU A 83 9.43 5.96 -5.51
C LEU A 83 9.15 7.36 -6.06
N HIS A 84 8.05 8.00 -5.65
CA HIS A 84 7.72 9.37 -6.06
C HIS A 84 8.80 10.38 -5.65
N LYS A 85 9.45 10.18 -4.49
CA LYS A 85 10.53 11.05 -4.02
C LYS A 85 11.85 10.85 -4.77
N SER A 86 12.15 9.63 -5.19
CA SER A 86 13.38 9.30 -5.92
C SER A 86 13.26 9.50 -7.43
N ASP A 87 12.08 9.25 -7.99
CA ASP A 87 11.82 9.24 -9.43
C ASP A 87 10.33 9.59 -9.71
N PRO A 88 9.98 10.88 -9.78
CA PRO A 88 8.62 11.32 -10.04
C PRO A 88 8.11 10.93 -11.43
N GLU A 89 8.99 10.89 -12.44
CA GLU A 89 8.59 10.52 -13.81
C GLU A 89 8.32 9.03 -13.93
N GLY A 90 9.19 8.19 -13.35
CA GLY A 90 8.99 6.75 -13.30
C GLY A 90 7.77 6.34 -12.45
N PHE A 91 7.39 7.15 -11.45
CA PHE A 91 6.22 6.91 -10.62
C PHE A 91 4.91 6.85 -11.42
N GLU A 92 4.73 7.71 -12.42
CA GLU A 92 3.51 7.70 -13.26
C GLU A 92 3.39 6.42 -14.08
N THR A 93 4.49 5.97 -14.70
CA THR A 93 4.52 4.67 -15.40
C THR A 93 4.25 3.51 -14.43
N TRP A 94 4.81 3.57 -13.22
CA TRP A 94 4.58 2.57 -12.19
C TRP A 94 3.11 2.54 -11.73
N MET A 95 2.46 3.70 -11.65
CA MET A 95 1.04 3.82 -11.33
C MET A 95 0.14 3.18 -12.40
N GLU A 96 0.48 3.32 -13.68
CA GLU A 96 -0.24 2.63 -14.77
C GLU A 96 -0.10 1.10 -14.68
N VAL A 97 1.11 0.63 -14.34
CA VAL A 97 1.37 -0.80 -14.10
C VAL A 97 0.59 -1.31 -12.89
N LEU A 98 0.55 -0.57 -11.78
CA LEU A 98 -0.25 -0.93 -10.60
C LEU A 98 -1.74 -1.01 -10.92
N LYS A 99 -2.29 -0.01 -11.62
CA LYS A 99 -3.69 -0.03 -12.06
C LYS A 99 -3.98 -1.27 -12.90
N SER A 100 -3.10 -1.57 -13.86
CA SER A 100 -3.22 -2.73 -14.74
C SER A 100 -3.10 -4.05 -13.97
N ALA A 101 -2.19 -4.16 -13.00
CA ALA A 101 -2.02 -5.33 -12.15
C ALA A 101 -3.22 -5.57 -11.21
N ASN A 102 -3.80 -4.49 -10.65
CA ASN A 102 -4.99 -4.58 -9.82
C ASN A 102 -6.21 -5.00 -10.66
N MET A 103 -6.40 -4.40 -11.84
CA MET A 103 -7.46 -4.79 -12.78
C MET A 103 -7.30 -6.23 -13.28
N ALA A 104 -6.08 -6.68 -13.55
CA ALA A 104 -5.81 -8.06 -13.93
C ALA A 104 -6.12 -9.03 -12.79
N SER A 105 -5.90 -8.63 -11.54
CA SER A 105 -6.26 -9.45 -10.37
C SER A 105 -7.78 -9.57 -10.21
N ASP A 106 -8.54 -8.52 -10.50
CA ASP A 106 -10.00 -8.53 -10.53
C ASP A 106 -10.57 -9.37 -11.69
N ASN A 107 -9.93 -9.30 -12.86
CA ASN A 107 -10.45 -9.90 -14.10
C ASN A 107 -9.68 -11.16 -14.54
N SER A 108 -8.97 -11.83 -13.64
CA SER A 108 -8.20 -13.02 -14.02
C SER A 108 -9.08 -14.29 -14.02
N PRO A 109 -9.48 -14.81 -15.21
CA PRO A 109 -10.15 -16.11 -15.30
C PRO A 109 -9.28 -17.27 -14.80
N LEU A 110 -7.95 -17.07 -14.70
CA LEU A 110 -7.03 -18.06 -14.12
C LEU A 110 -7.26 -18.28 -12.61
N PHE A 111 -7.81 -17.29 -11.89
CA PHE A 111 -8.22 -17.45 -10.49
C PHE A 111 -9.67 -17.94 -10.34
N GLU A 112 -10.57 -17.59 -11.26
CA GLU A 112 -11.92 -18.20 -11.28
C GLU A 112 -11.88 -19.71 -11.55
N GLU A 113 -11.05 -20.17 -12.50
CA GLU A 113 -10.93 -21.61 -12.77
C GLU A 113 -10.21 -22.39 -11.66
N ARG A 114 -9.29 -21.76 -10.91
CA ARG A 114 -8.59 -22.42 -9.81
C ARG A 114 -9.36 -22.35 -8.49
N GLY A 115 -10.16 -21.31 -8.27
CA GLY A 115 -11.11 -21.21 -7.15
C GLY A 115 -12.32 -22.14 -7.30
N SER A 116 -12.78 -22.38 -8.52
CA SER A 116 -13.81 -23.38 -8.85
C SER A 116 -13.38 -24.82 -8.48
N LYS A 117 -12.09 -25.14 -8.63
CA LYS A 117 -11.54 -26.47 -8.26
C LYS A 117 -11.08 -26.59 -6.82
N LEU A 118 -11.09 -25.49 -6.06
CA LEU A 118 -10.75 -25.44 -4.64
C LEU A 118 -11.94 -25.02 -3.78
N SER A 119 -13.17 -25.30 -4.23
CA SER A 119 -14.28 -25.47 -3.30
C SER A 119 -13.88 -26.57 -2.32
N LYS A 120 -13.83 -26.19 -1.03
CA LYS A 120 -13.62 -27.07 0.12
C LYS A 120 -14.24 -28.44 -0.12
N SER A 121 -13.54 -29.50 0.29
CA SER A 121 -14.01 -30.89 0.30
C SER A 121 -15.48 -31.00 0.72
N ALA A 122 -16.33 -30.99 -0.29
CA ALA A 122 -17.75 -31.21 -0.24
C ALA A 122 -17.89 -32.28 -1.33
N GLY A 123 -18.46 -33.43 -0.99
CA GLY A 123 -18.34 -34.67 -1.76
C GLY A 123 -18.88 -34.52 -3.19
N ALA A 124 -18.86 -35.61 -3.96
CA ALA A 124 -19.39 -35.57 -5.32
C ALA A 124 -20.85 -35.06 -5.39
N ALA A 125 -21.66 -35.25 -4.33
CA ALA A 125 -22.98 -34.65 -4.16
C ALA A 125 -22.98 -33.11 -4.22
N ASP A 126 -22.07 -32.47 -3.48
CA ASP A 126 -22.01 -31.00 -3.36
C ASP A 126 -21.51 -30.37 -4.66
N ALA A 127 -20.61 -31.07 -5.37
CA ALA A 127 -20.14 -30.67 -6.70
C ALA A 127 -21.28 -30.73 -7.74
N ILE A 128 -22.16 -31.74 -7.67
CA ILE A 128 -23.35 -31.82 -8.53
C ILE A 128 -24.31 -30.68 -8.21
N GLU A 129 -24.58 -30.40 -6.94
CA GLU A 129 -25.51 -29.33 -6.55
C GLU A 129 -25.02 -27.93 -6.96
N ALA A 130 -23.72 -27.65 -6.79
CA ALA A 130 -23.12 -26.39 -7.22
C ALA A 130 -23.21 -26.19 -8.75
N ALA A 131 -22.96 -27.25 -9.53
CA ALA A 131 -23.07 -27.19 -10.98
C ALA A 131 -24.52 -26.97 -11.45
N VAL A 132 -25.49 -27.63 -10.80
CA VAL A 132 -26.92 -27.45 -11.08
C VAL A 132 -27.36 -26.02 -10.72
N ALA A 133 -26.94 -25.48 -9.58
CA ALA A 133 -27.25 -24.11 -9.18
C ALA A 133 -26.70 -23.08 -10.19
N SER A 134 -25.49 -23.31 -10.73
CA SER A 134 -24.92 -22.45 -11.76
C SER A 134 -25.74 -22.47 -13.07
N ILE A 135 -26.25 -23.63 -13.48
CA ILE A 135 -27.10 -23.75 -14.69
C ILE A 135 -28.42 -23.00 -14.50
N VAL A 136 -29.06 -23.13 -13.32
CA VAL A 136 -30.30 -22.41 -12.99
C VAL A 136 -30.07 -20.89 -12.97
N GLN A 137 -28.96 -20.42 -12.41
CA GLN A 137 -28.63 -18.99 -12.40
C GLN A 137 -28.36 -18.43 -13.80
N LYS A 138 -27.70 -19.21 -14.67
CA LYS A 138 -27.36 -18.80 -16.05
C LYS A 138 -28.53 -18.94 -17.02
N SER A 139 -29.54 -19.74 -16.68
CA SER A 139 -30.68 -20.04 -17.56
C SER A 139 -31.94 -19.40 -17.00
N ALA A 140 -32.37 -18.29 -17.59
CA ALA A 140 -33.58 -17.58 -17.17
C ALA A 140 -34.82 -18.50 -17.29
N GLY A 141 -35.26 -19.07 -16.16
CA GLY A 141 -36.49 -19.86 -16.05
C GLY A 141 -36.33 -21.38 -16.06
N MET A 142 -35.11 -21.93 -15.98
CA MET A 142 -34.91 -23.38 -15.87
C MET A 142 -35.13 -23.86 -14.43
N THR A 143 -35.90 -24.95 -14.24
CA THR A 143 -36.08 -25.53 -12.90
C THR A 143 -34.87 -26.37 -12.47
N LYS A 144 -34.71 -26.59 -11.16
CA LYS A 144 -33.61 -27.39 -10.61
C LYS A 144 -33.56 -28.79 -11.22
N GLU A 145 -34.72 -29.40 -11.49
CA GLU A 145 -34.85 -30.75 -12.08
C GLU A 145 -34.39 -30.77 -13.55
N GLN A 146 -34.71 -29.73 -14.31
CA GLN A 146 -34.29 -29.59 -15.70
C GLN A 146 -32.76 -29.37 -15.78
N ALA A 147 -32.23 -28.49 -14.93
CA ALA A 147 -30.80 -28.24 -14.82
C ALA A 147 -30.02 -29.49 -14.36
N THR A 148 -30.59 -30.28 -13.46
CA THR A 148 -30.00 -31.56 -13.02
C THR A 148 -29.92 -32.56 -14.17
N ARG A 149 -31.00 -32.72 -14.95
CA ARG A 149 -30.99 -33.62 -16.12
C ARG A 149 -29.98 -33.16 -17.18
N GLN A 150 -29.88 -31.84 -17.40
CA GLN A 150 -28.92 -31.28 -18.34
C GLN A 150 -27.49 -31.54 -17.88
N PHE A 151 -27.18 -31.28 -16.61
CA PHE A 151 -25.86 -31.52 -16.05
C PHE A 151 -25.47 -33.00 -16.07
N LEU A 152 -26.35 -33.89 -15.61
CA LEU A 152 -26.14 -35.34 -15.63
C LEU A 152 -26.10 -35.94 -17.04
N GLY A 153 -26.59 -35.21 -18.05
CA GLY A 153 -26.45 -35.54 -19.47
C GLY A 153 -25.03 -35.34 -20.01
N THR A 154 -24.20 -34.54 -19.33
CA THR A 154 -22.80 -34.28 -19.73
C THR A 154 -21.85 -35.40 -19.32
N GLN A 155 -20.68 -35.48 -19.95
CA GLN A 155 -19.66 -36.46 -19.58
C GLN A 155 -19.13 -36.23 -18.15
N GLU A 156 -19.07 -34.97 -17.72
CA GLU A 156 -18.64 -34.57 -16.39
C GLU A 156 -19.67 -34.92 -15.32
N GLY A 157 -20.95 -34.60 -15.55
CA GLY A 157 -22.04 -34.96 -14.63
C GLY A 157 -22.18 -36.47 -14.44
N ARG A 158 -21.98 -37.28 -15.50
CA ARG A 158 -21.94 -38.75 -15.37
C ARG A 158 -20.80 -39.25 -14.50
N LYS A 159 -19.61 -38.65 -14.60
CA LYS A 159 -18.45 -39.03 -13.77
C LYS A 159 -18.70 -38.68 -12.31
N LEU A 160 -19.16 -37.46 -12.03
CA LEU A 160 -19.47 -37.02 -10.67
C LEU A 160 -20.58 -37.86 -10.04
N TYR A 161 -21.64 -38.19 -10.80
CA TYR A 161 -22.70 -39.07 -10.32
C TYR A 161 -22.21 -40.48 -9.99
N SER A 162 -21.29 -41.02 -10.79
CA SER A 162 -20.68 -42.33 -10.49
C SER A 162 -19.81 -42.29 -9.23
N GLN A 163 -19.17 -41.15 -8.96
CA GLN A 163 -18.36 -40.94 -7.78
C GLN A 163 -19.23 -40.77 -6.53
N ASP A 164 -20.31 -40.00 -6.62
CA ASP A 164 -21.31 -39.84 -5.56
C ASP A 164 -21.92 -41.18 -5.13
N ARG A 165 -22.27 -42.03 -6.11
CA ARG A 165 -22.73 -43.40 -5.85
C ARG A 165 -21.72 -44.26 -5.10
N ARG A 166 -20.43 -44.13 -5.41
CA ARG A 166 -19.36 -44.86 -4.70
C ARG A 166 -19.16 -44.32 -3.28
N GLU A 167 -19.17 -43.00 -3.13
CA GLU A 167 -19.05 -42.33 -1.82
C GLU A 167 -20.25 -42.69 -0.91
N ALA A 168 -21.46 -42.76 -1.46
CA ALA A 168 -22.66 -43.19 -0.74
C ALA A 168 -22.59 -44.67 -0.30
N GLU A 169 -22.02 -45.55 -1.11
CA GLU A 169 -21.82 -46.96 -0.75
C GLU A 169 -20.75 -47.14 0.33
N ILE A 170 -19.67 -46.37 0.28
CA ILE A 170 -18.64 -46.35 1.33
C ILE A 170 -19.25 -45.83 2.63
N ARG A 171 -20.01 -44.74 2.60
CA ARG A 171 -20.68 -44.18 3.78
C ARG A 171 -21.66 -45.16 4.43
N LYS A 172 -22.37 -45.99 3.64
CA LYS A 172 -23.25 -47.04 4.16
C LYS A 172 -22.53 -48.23 4.78
N LYS A 173 -21.27 -48.48 4.41
CA LYS A 173 -20.45 -49.56 4.98
C LYS A 173 -19.65 -49.14 6.23
N SER A 174 -19.50 -47.83 6.43
CA SER A 174 -18.78 -47.23 7.55
C SER A 174 -19.67 -46.87 8.75
N VAL A 175 -20.94 -47.29 8.73
CA VAL A 175 -21.94 -47.19 9.82
C VAL A 175 -22.40 -48.60 10.14
#